data_AF-A0A2V8MU82-F1
#
_entry.id   AF-A0A2V8MU82-F1
#
_cell.length_a   1.000
_cell.length_b   1.000
_cell.length_c   1.000
_cell.angle_alpha   90.00
_cell.angle_beta   90.00
_cell.angle_gamma   90.00
#
_symmetry.space_group_name_H-M   'P 1'
#
loop_
_entity.id
_entity.type
_entity.pdbx_description
1 polymer ?
#
loop_
_entity_poly.entity_id
_entity_poly.type
_entity_poly.pdbx_seq_one_letter_code
_entity_poly.pdbx_strand_id
1 'polypeptide(L)'
;MYRIGRDGILTVLAGTSSYGFSGDNGSAVAGRLAKPSGVVADAQGNVFIADTDNQRIRKVTPDGIIRTIAGTGMGGFSGDNGQALATQFNGPAGLALDAANNLYVADQGNNRVRRISPDGIIRTVANVGSPGNLTIDGDGNLYIAGGPRSDVDDRSPSSFGFVWFMSRSRIPLFISCALRLFLFGRCHRSSRSSLRRGQRVRSSPKGHAGSPHDDRRFRRTLASAHGHNRQ
;
A
#
# COMPACT_ATOMS: atom_id res chain seq x y z
N MET A 1 10.08 21.32 10.92
CA MET A 1 9.63 21.49 9.53
C MET A 1 9.07 22.90 9.37
N TYR A 2 9.38 23.57 8.27
CA TYR A 2 8.94 24.95 8.02
C TYR A 2 8.19 25.04 6.69
N ARG A 3 7.39 26.09 6.52
CA ARG A 3 6.81 26.50 5.23
C ARG A 3 7.17 27.97 4.98
N ILE A 4 7.38 28.31 3.71
CA ILE A 4 7.53 29.70 3.27
C ILE A 4 6.24 30.07 2.54
N GLY A 5 5.54 31.11 2.99
CA GLY A 5 4.36 31.62 2.32
C GLY A 5 4.71 32.31 1.00
N ARG A 6 3.69 32.59 0.17
CA ARG A 6 3.90 33.37 -1.09
C ARG A 6 4.33 34.81 -0.83
N ASP A 7 4.07 35.30 0.38
CA ASP A 7 4.57 36.56 0.94
C ASP A 7 6.05 36.49 1.36
N GLY A 8 6.68 35.32 1.26
CA GLY A 8 8.07 35.08 1.68
C GLY A 8 8.22 34.84 3.18
N ILE A 9 7.14 34.79 3.96
CA ILE A 9 7.23 34.63 5.41
C ILE A 9 7.49 33.16 5.77
N LEU A 10 8.57 32.92 6.52
CA LEU A 10 8.92 31.61 7.07
C LEU A 10 8.11 31.35 8.35
N THR A 11 7.42 30.21 8.39
CA THR A 11 6.65 29.78 9.57
C THR A 11 6.95 28.31 9.91
N VAL A 12 6.81 27.95 11.19
CA VAL A 12 6.88 26.54 11.61
C VAL A 12 5.64 25.82 11.09
N LEU A 13 5.86 24.78 10.30
CA LEU A 13 4.77 23.91 9.80
C LEU A 13 4.44 22.83 10.83
N ALA A 14 5.48 22.14 11.33
CA ALA A 14 5.35 21.04 12.27
C ALA A 14 6.67 20.74 12.98
N GLY A 15 6.60 20.10 14.14
CA GLY A 15 7.78 19.76 14.93
C GLY A 15 8.11 20.81 15.97
N THR A 16 8.64 20.35 17.11
CA THR A 16 9.35 21.19 18.08
C THR A 16 10.86 21.07 17.88
N SER A 17 11.65 21.73 18.73
CA SER A 17 13.10 21.55 18.80
C SER A 17 13.54 20.21 19.43
N SER A 18 12.59 19.36 19.85
CA SER A 18 12.87 18.12 20.56
C SER A 18 12.62 16.90 19.67
N TYR A 19 13.68 16.14 19.42
CA TYR A 19 13.64 14.86 18.71
C TYR A 19 12.69 13.86 19.40
N GLY A 20 11.81 13.19 18.65
CA GLY A 20 10.95 12.12 19.16
C GLY A 20 9.58 12.07 18.49
N PHE A 21 8.61 11.37 19.08
CA PHE A 21 7.25 11.21 18.55
C PHE A 21 6.20 11.68 19.55
N SER A 22 5.28 12.56 19.11
CA SER A 22 4.07 12.94 19.86
C SER A 22 3.07 13.68 18.97
N GLY A 23 1.94 14.08 19.55
CA GLY A 23 1.05 15.11 19.00
C GLY A 23 0.00 14.62 18.00
N ASP A 24 -0.19 13.30 17.83
CA ASP A 24 -1.23 12.79 16.95
C ASP A 24 -2.62 13.32 17.35
N ASN A 25 -3.36 13.79 16.35
CA ASN A 25 -4.65 14.47 16.44
C ASN A 25 -4.61 15.84 17.14
N GLY A 26 -3.42 16.38 17.39
CA GLY A 26 -3.21 17.69 18.00
C GLY A 26 -2.49 18.69 17.08
N SER A 27 -2.10 19.82 17.66
CA SER A 27 -1.38 20.89 16.96
C SER A 27 -0.03 20.40 16.39
N ALA A 28 0.17 20.60 15.08
CA ALA A 28 1.36 20.16 14.36
C ALA A 28 2.65 20.81 14.87
N VAL A 29 2.58 22.09 15.29
CA VAL A 29 3.73 22.82 15.82
C VAL A 29 4.14 22.37 17.23
N ALA A 30 3.24 21.70 17.95
CA ALA A 30 3.52 21.12 19.27
C ALA A 30 3.92 19.63 19.19
N GLY A 31 3.64 18.96 18.07
CA GLY A 31 4.01 17.56 17.84
C GLY A 31 5.52 17.41 17.66
N ARG A 32 6.10 16.32 18.18
CA ARG A 32 7.52 15.98 17.98
C ARG A 32 7.70 15.13 16.72
N LEU A 33 8.81 15.38 16.03
CA LEU A 33 9.30 14.64 14.87
C LEU A 33 10.74 14.17 15.14
N ALA A 34 11.18 13.13 14.44
CA ALA A 34 12.51 12.55 14.55
C ALA A 34 13.13 12.42 13.15
N LYS A 35 14.07 13.33 12.86
CA LYS A 35 14.80 13.43 11.58
C LYS A 35 13.88 13.35 10.35
N PRO A 36 12.87 14.22 10.22
CA PRO A 36 12.03 14.21 9.03
C PRO A 36 12.85 14.53 7.77
N SER A 37 12.78 13.69 6.74
CA SER A 37 13.66 13.80 5.57
C SER A 37 12.94 14.04 4.23
N GLY A 38 11.67 13.64 4.11
CA GLY A 38 10.84 13.84 2.93
C GLY A 38 9.56 14.61 3.24
N VAL A 39 9.12 15.43 2.29
CA VAL A 39 7.88 16.21 2.39
C VAL A 39 7.21 16.36 1.02
N VAL A 40 5.88 16.28 0.98
CA VAL A 40 5.08 16.55 -0.21
C VAL A 40 3.73 17.12 0.20
N ALA A 41 3.11 17.97 -0.62
CA ALA A 41 1.79 18.53 -0.37
C ALA A 41 0.78 18.08 -1.43
N ASP A 42 -0.47 17.82 -1.02
CA ASP A 42 -1.58 17.59 -1.96
C ASP A 42 -2.27 18.90 -2.37
N ALA A 43 -3.13 18.83 -3.39
CA ALA A 43 -3.88 19.98 -3.89
C ALA A 43 -4.90 20.53 -2.87
N GLN A 44 -5.23 19.76 -1.84
CA GLN A 44 -6.10 20.19 -0.73
C GLN A 44 -5.31 20.91 0.38
N GLY A 45 -4.00 21.09 0.21
CA GLY A 45 -3.14 21.78 1.17
C GLY A 45 -2.71 20.93 2.36
N ASN A 46 -2.93 19.62 2.33
CA ASN A 46 -2.34 18.75 3.33
C ASN A 46 -0.87 18.53 3.02
N VAL A 47 -0.04 18.40 4.05
CA VAL A 47 1.38 18.12 3.92
C VAL A 47 1.71 16.77 4.54
N PHE A 48 2.35 15.91 3.77
CA PHE A 48 2.82 14.60 4.17
C PHE A 48 4.30 14.66 4.48
N ILE A 49 4.71 14.01 5.57
CA ILE A 49 6.07 14.08 6.11
C ILE A 49 6.55 12.66 6.37
N ALA A 50 7.72 12.32 5.85
CA ALA A 50 8.42 11.11 6.25
C ALA A 50 9.15 11.41 7.56
N ASP A 51 8.61 10.90 8.65
CA ASP A 51 9.14 11.06 10.01
C ASP A 51 10.12 9.89 10.26
N THR A 52 11.29 10.01 9.62
CA THR A 52 12.18 8.90 9.27
C THR A 52 12.60 8.05 10.45
N ASP A 53 13.14 8.65 11.50
CA ASP A 53 13.64 7.86 12.63
C ASP A 53 12.50 7.40 13.55
N ASN A 54 11.31 8.01 13.41
CA ASN A 54 10.08 7.53 14.00
C ASN A 54 9.38 6.45 13.17
N GLN A 55 9.91 6.04 12.02
CA GLN A 55 9.39 4.96 11.18
C GLN A 55 7.92 5.14 10.78
N ARG A 56 7.52 6.39 10.49
CA ARG A 56 6.13 6.78 10.23
C ARG A 56 6.03 7.76 9.08
N ILE A 57 4.87 7.76 8.44
CA ILE A 57 4.41 8.86 7.59
C ILE A 57 3.37 9.65 8.36
N ARG A 58 3.59 10.96 8.47
CA ARG A 58 2.71 11.91 9.16
C ARG A 58 2.01 12.78 8.13
N LYS A 59 0.79 13.22 8.45
CA LYS A 59 0.03 14.20 7.66
C LYS A 59 -0.34 15.37 8.53
N VAL A 60 -0.11 16.59 8.02
CA VAL A 60 -0.55 17.86 8.59
C VAL A 60 -1.69 18.39 7.72
N THR A 61 -2.83 18.68 8.32
CA THR A 61 -3.97 19.29 7.61
C THR A 61 -3.81 20.81 7.50
N PRO A 62 -4.57 21.49 6.61
CA PRO A 62 -4.61 22.96 6.55
C PRO A 62 -4.92 23.62 7.90
N ASP A 63 -5.73 22.95 8.73
CA ASP A 63 -6.09 23.41 10.08
C ASP A 63 -4.94 23.27 11.11
N GLY A 64 -3.77 22.80 10.67
CA GLY A 64 -2.59 22.65 11.53
C GLY A 64 -2.66 21.43 12.45
N ILE A 65 -3.43 20.40 12.11
CA ILE A 65 -3.51 19.15 12.88
C ILE A 65 -2.59 18.10 12.29
N ILE A 66 -1.73 17.49 13.12
CA ILE A 66 -0.85 16.39 12.72
C ILE A 66 -1.42 15.03 13.12
N ARG A 67 -1.23 14.02 12.27
CA ARG A 67 -1.56 12.62 12.58
C ARG A 67 -0.67 11.63 11.84
N THR A 68 -0.49 10.45 12.39
CA THR A 68 0.10 9.30 11.68
C THR A 68 -0.90 8.75 10.67
N ILE A 69 -0.44 8.53 9.43
CA ILE A 69 -1.25 7.89 8.38
C ILE A 69 -0.69 6.54 7.94
N ALA A 70 0.57 6.26 8.26
CA ALA A 70 1.20 4.98 7.99
C ALA A 70 2.39 4.75 8.93
N GLY A 71 2.67 3.49 9.23
CA GLY A 71 3.79 3.07 10.07
C GLY A 71 3.42 2.84 11.53
N THR A 72 3.92 1.75 12.10
CA THR A 72 3.76 1.39 13.51
C THR A 72 4.74 2.11 14.44
N GLY A 73 5.84 2.64 13.88
CA GLY A 73 6.95 3.19 14.63
C GLY A 73 8.09 2.22 14.95
N MET A 74 7.94 0.95 14.59
CA MET A 74 8.99 -0.04 14.68
C MET A 74 9.67 -0.21 13.33
N GLY A 75 11.00 -0.19 13.32
CA GLY A 75 11.81 -0.46 12.14
C GLY A 75 11.60 -1.91 11.67
N GLY A 76 11.34 -2.13 10.39
CA GLY A 76 11.16 -3.47 9.83
C GLY A 76 10.42 -3.47 8.50
N PHE A 77 9.95 -4.65 8.08
CA PHE A 77 9.11 -4.81 6.88
C PHE A 77 7.92 -5.71 7.18
N SER A 78 6.71 -5.18 6.95
CA SER A 78 5.46 -5.92 7.06
C SER A 78 4.31 -5.15 6.40
N GLY A 79 3.14 -5.79 6.30
CA GLY A 79 1.88 -5.10 6.03
C GLY A 79 1.56 -4.82 4.56
N ASP A 80 2.33 -5.36 3.61
CA ASP A 80 2.00 -5.26 2.19
C ASP A 80 0.61 -5.82 1.90
N ASN A 81 -0.15 -5.12 1.06
CA ASN A 81 -1.56 -5.32 0.74
C ASN A 81 -2.54 -5.11 1.91
N GLY A 82 -2.06 -4.62 3.06
CA GLY A 82 -2.87 -4.34 4.24
C GLY A 82 -3.04 -2.84 4.53
N GLN A 83 -3.58 -2.54 5.71
CA GLN A 83 -3.73 -1.17 6.22
C GLN A 83 -2.37 -0.53 6.50
N ALA A 84 -2.15 0.66 5.97
CA ALA A 84 -0.88 1.38 6.07
C ALA A 84 -0.50 1.71 7.53
N LEU A 85 -1.46 1.85 8.44
CA LEU A 85 -1.17 2.06 9.87
C LEU A 85 -0.50 0.85 10.54
N ALA A 86 -0.72 -0.36 10.01
CA ALA A 86 -0.16 -1.60 10.57
C ALA A 86 1.20 -1.98 9.96
N THR A 87 1.69 -1.21 8.99
CA THR A 87 2.96 -1.52 8.32
C THR A 87 4.17 -1.14 9.16
N GLN A 88 5.29 -1.84 8.94
CA GLN A 88 6.61 -1.40 9.38
C GLN A 88 7.34 -0.78 8.20
N PHE A 89 7.95 0.38 8.45
CA PHE A 89 8.94 1.00 7.55
C PHE A 89 10.33 0.79 8.12
N ASN A 90 11.36 0.97 7.31
CA ASN A 90 12.74 1.06 7.76
C ASN A 90 13.41 2.27 7.10
N GLY A 91 13.39 3.40 7.81
CA GLY A 91 13.89 4.69 7.32
C GLY A 91 13.09 5.21 6.12
N PRO A 92 11.78 5.52 6.27
CA PRO A 92 11.05 6.16 5.19
C PRO A 92 11.71 7.52 4.87
N ALA A 93 11.98 7.77 3.59
CA ALA A 93 12.74 8.92 3.12
C ALA A 93 11.91 9.79 2.16
N GLY A 94 12.20 9.75 0.86
CA GLY A 94 11.48 10.54 -0.13
C GLY A 94 10.00 10.17 -0.25
N LEU A 95 9.20 11.18 -0.60
CA LEU A 95 7.76 11.09 -0.80
C LEU A 95 7.38 11.70 -2.16
N ALA A 96 6.38 11.13 -2.83
CA ALA A 96 5.76 11.74 -4.01
C ALA A 96 4.26 11.42 -4.04
N LEU A 97 3.45 12.30 -4.63
CA LEU A 97 2.03 12.11 -4.84
C LEU A 97 1.73 12.05 -6.34
N ASP A 98 0.84 11.14 -6.74
CA ASP A 98 0.23 11.20 -8.07
C ASP A 98 -1.07 12.00 -8.07
N ALA A 99 -1.63 12.25 -9.26
CA ALA A 99 -2.87 13.00 -9.44
C ALA A 99 -4.11 12.34 -8.79
N ALA A 100 -4.02 11.04 -8.46
CA ALA A 100 -5.06 10.31 -7.74
C ALA A 100 -4.84 10.31 -6.22
N ASN A 101 -3.90 11.12 -5.72
CA ASN A 101 -3.49 11.20 -4.31
C ASN A 101 -2.96 9.87 -3.74
N ASN A 102 -2.41 8.98 -4.58
CA ASN A 102 -1.60 7.89 -4.04
C ASN A 102 -0.24 8.45 -3.60
N LEU A 103 0.16 8.10 -2.38
CA LEU A 103 1.43 8.51 -1.78
C LEU A 103 2.47 7.42 -1.98
N TYR A 104 3.54 7.74 -2.70
CA TYR A 104 4.70 6.90 -2.88
C TYR A 104 5.73 7.23 -1.81
N VAL A 105 6.30 6.20 -1.20
CA VAL A 105 7.23 6.27 -0.08
C VAL A 105 8.47 5.47 -0.44
N ALA A 106 9.62 6.13 -0.38
CA ALA A 106 10.90 5.44 -0.41
C ALA A 106 11.15 4.81 0.96
N ASP A 107 10.96 3.50 1.05
CA ASP A 107 11.22 2.70 2.25
C ASP A 107 12.71 2.30 2.23
N GLN A 108 13.57 3.26 2.56
CA GLN A 108 14.97 3.29 2.17
C GLN A 108 15.76 2.07 2.66
N GLY A 109 15.75 1.81 3.97
CA GLY A 109 16.46 0.69 4.60
C GLY A 109 15.87 -0.69 4.24
N ASN A 110 14.78 -0.68 3.48
CA ASN A 110 14.05 -1.84 3.01
C ASN A 110 14.24 -2.06 1.50
N ASN A 111 14.99 -1.18 0.82
CA ASN A 111 15.32 -1.24 -0.59
C ASN A 111 14.08 -1.32 -1.51
N ARG A 112 13.02 -0.58 -1.21
CA ARG A 112 11.80 -0.60 -2.02
C ARG A 112 11.02 0.70 -1.99
N VAL A 113 10.25 0.93 -3.04
CA VAL A 113 9.24 1.99 -3.08
C VAL A 113 7.88 1.37 -2.85
N ARG A 114 7.12 1.97 -1.94
CA ARG A 114 5.77 1.52 -1.59
C ARG A 114 4.76 2.61 -1.86
N ARG A 115 3.57 2.23 -2.31
CA ARG A 115 2.44 3.12 -2.58
C ARG A 115 1.37 2.93 -1.52
N ILE A 116 0.87 4.04 -0.97
CA ILE A 116 -0.30 4.10 -0.11
C ILE A 116 -1.44 4.73 -0.92
N SER A 117 -2.53 4.01 -1.11
CA SER A 117 -3.72 4.55 -1.76
C SER A 117 -4.57 5.41 -0.80
N PRO A 118 -5.47 6.27 -1.31
CA PRO A 118 -6.33 7.12 -0.47
C PRO A 118 -7.20 6.36 0.54
N ASP A 119 -7.53 5.10 0.27
CA ASP A 119 -8.24 4.19 1.18
C ASP A 119 -7.34 3.60 2.29
N GLY A 120 -6.08 4.02 2.35
CA GLY A 120 -5.13 3.61 3.38
C GLY A 120 -4.50 2.24 3.14
N ILE A 121 -4.58 1.67 1.93
CA ILE A 121 -3.93 0.39 1.61
C ILE A 121 -2.51 0.61 1.09
N ILE A 122 -1.56 -0.16 1.62
CA ILE A 122 -0.15 -0.07 1.21
C ILE A 122 0.31 -1.26 0.37
N ARG A 123 1.14 -1.02 -0.64
CA ARG A 123 1.73 -2.06 -1.50
C ARG A 123 3.14 -1.70 -1.94
N THR A 124 4.04 -2.67 -2.05
CA THR A 124 5.30 -2.50 -2.77
C THR A 124 5.04 -2.36 -4.27
N VAL A 125 5.65 -1.35 -4.91
CA VAL A 125 5.51 -1.09 -6.36
C VAL A 125 6.84 -1.20 -7.11
N ALA A 126 7.97 -1.07 -6.43
CA ALA A 126 9.29 -1.24 -7.04
C ALA A 126 10.31 -1.70 -5.99
N ASN A 127 11.29 -2.47 -6.44
CA ASN A 127 12.43 -2.94 -5.67
C ASN A 127 13.69 -2.20 -6.15
N VAL A 128 14.14 -1.20 -5.41
CA VAL A 128 15.25 -0.30 -5.79
C VAL A 128 16.23 -0.22 -4.63
N GLY A 129 17.54 -0.25 -4.87
CA GLY A 129 18.53 -0.13 -3.79
C GLY A 129 18.55 1.27 -3.19
N SER A 130 18.43 1.38 -1.87
CA SER A 130 18.47 2.63 -1.11
C SER A 130 17.73 3.80 -1.78
N PRO A 131 16.41 3.67 -2.02
CA PRO A 131 15.65 4.73 -2.67
C PRO A 131 15.65 5.98 -1.78
N GLY A 132 16.01 7.11 -2.36
CA GLY A 132 16.03 8.42 -1.72
C GLY A 132 14.83 9.25 -2.18
N ASN A 133 15.09 10.29 -2.97
CA ASN A 133 14.07 11.20 -3.48
C ASN A 133 13.17 10.53 -4.53
N LEU A 134 11.88 10.90 -4.50
CA LEU A 134 10.85 10.48 -5.45
C LEU A 134 10.23 11.71 -6.10
N THR A 135 9.88 11.63 -7.39
CA THR A 135 9.04 12.62 -8.05
C THR A 135 8.15 11.95 -9.10
N ILE A 136 7.01 12.55 -9.41
CA ILE A 136 6.06 12.06 -10.41
C ILE A 136 5.79 13.18 -11.40
N ASP A 137 5.78 12.87 -12.69
CA ASP A 137 5.45 13.84 -13.74
C ASP A 137 3.92 13.93 -13.99
N GLY A 138 3.52 14.78 -14.95
CA GLY A 138 2.12 14.95 -15.32
C GLY A 138 1.46 13.73 -15.96
N ASP A 139 2.25 12.80 -16.51
CA ASP A 139 1.78 11.57 -17.15
C ASP A 139 1.67 10.41 -16.14
N GLY A 140 2.17 10.59 -14.91
CA GLY A 140 2.16 9.60 -13.84
C GLY A 140 3.41 8.72 -13.79
N ASN A 141 4.48 9.07 -14.52
CA ASN A 141 5.75 8.34 -14.42
C ASN A 141 6.44 8.67 -13.10
N LEU A 142 6.83 7.64 -12.36
CA LEU A 142 7.57 7.76 -11.10
C LEU A 142 9.08 7.71 -11.35
N TYR A 143 9.77 8.76 -10.92
CA TYR A 143 11.22 8.88 -10.94
C TYR A 143 11.78 8.68 -9.53
N ILE A 144 12.84 7.86 -9.42
CA ILE A 144 13.41 7.42 -8.15
C ILE A 144 14.92 7.67 -8.18
N ALA A 145 15.43 8.44 -7.23
CA ALA A 145 16.87 8.50 -6.98
C ALA A 145 17.26 7.28 -6.13
N GLY A 146 18.20 6.46 -6.61
CA GLY A 146 18.62 5.24 -5.93
C GLY A 146 19.66 4.46 -6.74
N GLY A 147 20.08 3.32 -6.21
CA GLY A 147 21.02 2.41 -6.87
C GLY A 147 20.39 1.10 -7.31
N PRO A 148 21.12 0.29 -8.09
CA PRO A 148 20.76 -1.11 -8.28
C PRO A 148 20.69 -1.79 -6.92
N ARG A 149 19.77 -2.72 -6.77
CA ARG A 149 19.63 -3.47 -5.53
C ARG A 149 20.88 -4.35 -5.38
N SER A 150 21.59 -4.27 -4.25
CA SER A 150 22.82 -5.02 -3.96
C SER A 150 22.66 -6.55 -4.05
N ASP A 151 21.42 -7.02 -4.12
CA ASP A 151 21.04 -8.43 -4.05
C ASP A 151 20.67 -8.98 -5.44
N VAL A 152 20.74 -8.15 -6.48
CA VAL A 152 20.46 -8.50 -7.88
C VAL A 152 21.70 -8.19 -8.72
N ASP A 153 22.53 -9.21 -8.96
CA ASP A 153 23.56 -9.17 -10.00
C ASP A 153 22.84 -8.99 -11.36
N ASP A 154 23.07 -7.85 -12.01
CA ASP A 154 22.44 -7.43 -13.26
C ASP A 154 22.97 -8.23 -14.46
N ARG A 155 22.57 -9.51 -14.53
CA ARG A 155 22.76 -10.38 -15.70
C ARG A 155 21.55 -11.26 -16.02
N SER A 156 20.35 -10.68 -16.04
CA SER A 156 19.22 -11.35 -16.70
C SER A 156 18.38 -10.39 -17.54
N PRO A 157 18.60 -10.33 -18.87
CA PRO A 157 17.66 -9.67 -19.77
C PRO A 157 16.47 -10.61 -19.98
N SER A 158 15.51 -10.60 -19.06
CA SER A 158 14.26 -11.35 -19.25
C SER A 158 13.05 -10.52 -18.84
N SER A 159 12.93 -9.31 -19.37
CA SER A 159 11.67 -8.55 -19.40
C SER A 159 11.50 -7.70 -20.65
N PHE A 160 12.18 -8.02 -21.76
CA PHE A 160 11.75 -7.54 -23.06
C PHE A 160 10.70 -8.50 -23.60
N GLY A 161 9.43 -8.09 -23.47
CA GLY A 161 8.34 -8.67 -24.22
C GLY A 161 8.72 -8.68 -25.71
N PHE A 162 8.54 -9.84 -26.33
CA PHE A 162 8.62 -10.00 -27.78
C PHE A 162 7.65 -9.03 -28.46
N VAL A 163 8.14 -7.87 -28.90
CA VAL A 163 7.47 -7.07 -29.92
C VAL A 163 7.89 -7.67 -31.26
N TRP A 164 6.98 -8.42 -31.87
CA TRP A 164 7.08 -8.78 -33.27
C TRP A 164 7.02 -7.48 -34.10
N PHE A 165 8.17 -7.00 -34.56
CA PHE A 165 8.21 -5.99 -35.61
C PHE A 165 7.93 -6.71 -36.94
N MET A 166 6.66 -6.79 -37.34
CA MET A 166 6.33 -7.08 -38.74
C MET A 166 6.78 -5.88 -39.58
N SER A 167 8.00 -5.95 -40.12
CA SER A 167 8.43 -5.04 -41.17
C SER A 167 7.62 -5.37 -42.43
N ARG A 168 6.56 -4.60 -42.68
CA ARG A 168 6.00 -4.46 -44.02
C ARG A 168 6.96 -3.62 -44.83
N SER A 169 7.20 -4.07 -46.07
CA SER A 169 7.74 -3.34 -47.22
C SER A 169 9.23 -3.53 -47.47
N ARG A 170 9.59 -4.54 -48.28
CA ARG A 170 10.21 -4.37 -49.62
C ARG A 170 9.98 -5.63 -50.48
N ILE A 171 9.36 -5.45 -51.64
CA ILE A 171 9.28 -6.36 -52.81
C ILE A 171 9.81 -5.52 -53.99
N PRO A 172 10.37 -6.03 -55.12
CA PRO A 172 10.80 -7.40 -55.53
C PRO A 172 12.24 -7.45 -56.12
N LEU A 173 12.77 -8.64 -56.45
CA LEU A 173 13.06 -9.09 -57.84
C LEU A 173 13.74 -10.50 -57.85
N PHE A 174 13.08 -11.43 -58.55
CA PHE A 174 13.56 -12.64 -59.26
C PHE A 174 14.57 -13.60 -58.59
N ILE A 175 14.17 -14.87 -58.40
CA ILE A 175 14.49 -15.99 -59.30
C ILE A 175 13.72 -17.26 -58.84
N SER A 176 13.15 -17.91 -59.84
CA SER A 176 12.42 -19.18 -59.87
C SER A 176 13.20 -20.35 -59.25
N CYS A 177 12.56 -21.20 -58.44
CA CYS A 177 12.57 -22.65 -58.67
C CYS A 177 11.54 -23.38 -57.80
N ALA A 178 10.76 -24.23 -58.44
CA ALA A 178 9.75 -25.10 -57.84
C ALA A 178 10.39 -26.22 -57.00
N LEU A 179 9.72 -26.68 -55.94
CA LEU A 179 9.13 -28.03 -55.92
C LEU A 179 8.23 -28.23 -54.68
N ARG A 180 7.00 -28.65 -54.94
CA ARG A 180 6.07 -29.25 -53.98
C ARG A 180 6.62 -30.60 -53.51
N LEU A 181 6.41 -30.97 -52.25
CA LEU A 181 5.98 -32.33 -51.94
C LEU A 181 5.05 -32.34 -50.71
N PHE A 182 3.79 -32.70 -50.99
CA PHE A 182 2.79 -33.16 -50.04
C PHE A 182 3.21 -34.51 -49.46
N LEU A 183 2.91 -34.79 -48.19
CA LEU A 183 2.19 -36.03 -47.82
C LEU A 183 1.58 -35.92 -46.41
N PHE A 184 0.27 -36.12 -46.40
CA PHE A 184 -0.62 -36.27 -45.26
C PHE A 184 -0.31 -37.55 -44.47
N GLY A 185 -0.66 -37.56 -43.18
CA GLY A 185 -0.69 -38.79 -42.39
C GLY A 185 -1.20 -38.63 -40.95
N ARG A 186 -2.45 -38.17 -40.77
CA ARG A 186 -3.22 -38.43 -39.53
C ARG A 186 -3.63 -39.91 -39.53
N CYS A 187 -3.49 -40.63 -38.41
CA CYS A 187 -4.47 -41.66 -38.08
C CYS A 187 -4.59 -41.95 -36.57
N HIS A 188 -5.83 -42.16 -36.18
CA HIS A 188 -6.44 -42.36 -34.87
C HIS A 188 -6.27 -43.79 -34.31
N ARG A 189 -6.30 -43.94 -32.97
CA ARG A 189 -7.17 -44.88 -32.19
C ARG A 189 -6.87 -44.68 -30.70
N SER A 190 -7.80 -44.29 -29.82
CA SER A 190 -9.10 -44.85 -29.39
C SER A 190 -9.00 -46.11 -28.54
N SER A 191 -9.53 -46.01 -27.31
CA SER A 191 -10.44 -46.93 -26.57
C SER A 191 -9.95 -47.17 -25.14
N ARG A 192 -10.59 -46.64 -24.09
CA ARG A 192 -11.88 -46.98 -23.43
C ARG A 192 -11.78 -48.12 -22.39
N SER A 193 -12.56 -47.91 -21.33
CA SER A 193 -13.19 -48.89 -20.42
C SER A 193 -12.44 -49.19 -19.11
N SER A 194 -13.04 -49.43 -17.93
CA SER A 194 -14.39 -49.21 -17.35
C SER A 194 -14.45 -49.96 -16.00
N LEU A 195 -15.33 -49.52 -15.07
CA LEU A 195 -16.02 -50.30 -14.00
C LEU A 195 -15.12 -50.71 -12.78
N ARG A 196 -15.56 -50.78 -11.51
CA ARG A 196 -16.90 -51.02 -10.91
C ARG A 196 -16.90 -50.78 -9.37
N ARG A 197 -18.04 -50.30 -8.85
CA ARG A 197 -18.81 -50.63 -7.60
C ARG A 197 -18.09 -50.83 -6.24
N GLY A 198 -18.49 -50.10 -5.19
CA GLY A 198 -19.50 -50.49 -4.15
C GLY A 198 -18.87 -50.28 -2.76
N GLN A 199 -19.48 -49.92 -1.63
CA GLN A 199 -20.80 -50.14 -1.03
C GLN A 199 -21.14 -49.06 0.02
N ARG A 200 -22.44 -48.95 0.35
CA ARG A 200 -23.06 -48.25 1.50
C ARG A 200 -22.95 -49.07 2.79
N VAL A 201 -22.89 -48.40 3.95
CA VAL A 201 -23.61 -48.80 5.20
C VAL A 201 -24.07 -47.55 5.96
N ARG A 202 -25.29 -47.62 6.51
CA ARG A 202 -26.02 -46.61 7.31
C ARG A 202 -25.79 -46.85 8.81
N SER A 203 -25.87 -45.80 9.64
CA SER A 203 -26.84 -45.68 10.76
C SER A 203 -26.57 -44.45 11.66
N SER A 204 -27.63 -43.70 11.96
CA SER A 204 -27.83 -42.85 13.16
C SER A 204 -28.94 -43.53 14.00
N PRO A 205 -29.51 -42.99 15.10
CA PRO A 205 -29.17 -41.86 15.98
C PRO A 205 -29.32 -42.20 17.50
N LYS A 206 -29.05 -41.24 18.41
CA LYS A 206 -29.59 -41.04 19.79
C LYS A 206 -28.86 -39.81 20.37
N GLY A 207 -29.45 -38.75 20.97
CA GLY A 207 -30.79 -38.49 21.49
C GLY A 207 -30.68 -38.09 22.98
N HIS A 208 -31.32 -36.98 23.37
CA HIS A 208 -31.60 -36.42 24.72
C HIS A 208 -30.66 -35.33 25.22
N ALA A 209 -31.09 -34.28 25.93
CA ALA A 209 -32.39 -33.63 26.21
C ALA A 209 -32.06 -32.44 27.14
N GLY A 210 -32.81 -31.34 27.08
CA GLY A 210 -32.71 -30.27 28.08
C GLY A 210 -33.14 -28.89 27.57
N SER A 211 -34.45 -28.67 27.51
CA SER A 211 -35.11 -27.37 27.28
C SER A 211 -35.54 -26.75 28.64
N PRO A 212 -36.39 -25.70 28.70
CA PRO A 212 -36.01 -24.36 29.17
C PRO A 212 -36.75 -23.91 30.45
N HIS A 213 -36.28 -22.83 31.09
CA HIS A 213 -37.02 -22.06 32.10
C HIS A 213 -36.44 -20.64 32.13
N ASP A 214 -37.13 -19.56 32.47
CA ASP A 214 -38.53 -19.14 32.43
C ASP A 214 -38.49 -17.65 32.85
N ASP A 215 -39.53 -16.92 32.49
CA ASP A 215 -39.83 -15.52 32.76
C ASP A 215 -39.50 -15.00 34.18
N ARG A 216 -39.19 -13.70 34.27
CA ARG A 216 -39.97 -12.76 35.12
C ARG A 216 -39.62 -11.28 34.89
N ARG A 217 -40.67 -10.55 34.50
CA ARG A 217 -40.90 -9.09 34.64
C ARG A 217 -40.59 -8.58 36.05
N PHE A 218 -40.21 -7.29 36.18
CA PHE A 218 -40.80 -6.27 37.09
C PHE A 218 -40.13 -4.91 36.79
N ARG A 219 -40.79 -4.01 36.05
CA ARG A 219 -41.49 -2.77 36.49
C ARG A 219 -40.63 -1.70 37.21
N ARG A 220 -40.55 -0.54 36.52
CA ARG A 220 -40.60 0.87 36.96
C ARG A 220 -40.64 1.16 38.47
N THR A 221 -39.83 2.14 38.89
CA THR A 221 -40.32 3.29 39.69
C THR A 221 -39.44 4.54 39.51
N LEU A 222 -40.11 5.67 39.23
CA LEU A 222 -39.66 7.05 39.41
C LEU A 222 -39.88 7.47 40.87
N ALA A 223 -38.96 8.25 41.44
CA ALA A 223 -39.17 9.24 42.51
C ALA A 223 -37.86 10.07 42.57
N SER A 224 -37.80 11.35 42.20
CA SER A 224 -38.41 12.56 42.79
C SER A 224 -37.89 12.94 44.18
N ALA A 225 -37.39 14.18 44.23
CA ALA A 225 -37.57 15.21 45.27
C ALA A 225 -36.40 15.61 46.21
N HIS A 226 -36.23 16.95 46.24
CA HIS A 226 -35.74 17.85 47.30
C HIS A 226 -34.22 18.09 47.39
N GLY A 227 -33.72 19.33 47.47
CA GLY A 227 -34.35 20.65 47.55
C GLY A 227 -33.34 21.70 48.04
N HIS A 228 -33.60 22.98 47.71
CA HIS A 228 -33.12 24.22 48.36
C HIS A 228 -31.58 24.44 48.52
N ASN A 229 -31.00 25.63 48.58
CA ASN A 229 -31.49 26.98 48.79
C ASN A 229 -30.49 27.99 48.21
N ARG A 230 -30.98 29.21 47.97
CA ARG A 230 -30.19 30.41 47.68
C ARG A 230 -29.31 30.81 48.88
N GLN A 231 -28.10 31.30 48.60
CA GLN A 231 -27.61 32.61 49.02
C GLN A 231 -26.76 33.18 47.88
#